data_AF-A0A6I4W4Z7-F1
#
_entry.id   AF-A0A6I4W4Z7-F1
#
_cell.length_a   1.000
_cell.length_b   1.000
_cell.length_c   1.000
_cell.angle_alpha   90.00
_cell.angle_beta   90.00
_cell.angle_gamma   90.00
#
_symmetry.space_group_name_H-M   'P 1'
#
loop_
_entity.id
_entity.type
_entity.pdbx_description
1 polymer ?
#
loop_
_entity_poly.entity_id
_entity_poly.type
_entity_poly.pdbx_seq_one_letter_code
_entity_poly.pdbx_strand_id
1 'polypeptide(L)'
;MSVVAEIRAWARALAGCAAVVGVYWIVPLHVGELRGGHGLARVAGTLVGLGLLTYLVAVQGRRALRARRIGERLALLATVVTAVAVLFASRYYTLAGQFHGISTRLDAFYFAVATLTTVGYGDIVPTGQAARAVVTVQMAFDLIVIASVLTLVLSSARPGDDTPTS
;
A
#
# COMPACT_ATOMS: atom_id res chain seq x y z
N MET A 1 19.89 -25.01 -1.04
CA MET A 1 19.77 -24.02 0.07
C MET A 1 19.13 -22.68 -0.33
N SER A 2 18.95 -22.36 -1.63
CA SER A 2 18.28 -21.14 -2.12
C SER A 2 16.76 -21.19 -2.00
N VAL A 3 16.14 -22.30 -2.44
CA VAL A 3 14.67 -22.47 -2.51
C VAL A 3 13.99 -22.33 -1.15
N VAL A 4 14.54 -22.94 -0.10
CA VAL A 4 13.97 -22.86 1.26
C VAL A 4 14.01 -21.41 1.81
N ALA A 5 15.02 -20.64 1.45
CA ALA A 5 15.13 -19.24 1.85
C ALA A 5 14.12 -18.35 1.10
N GLU A 6 13.89 -18.61 -0.19
CA GLU A 6 12.82 -17.96 -0.97
C GLU A 6 11.43 -18.28 -0.43
N ILE A 7 11.14 -19.56 -0.17
CA ILE A 7 9.84 -19.98 0.40
C ILE A 7 9.58 -19.25 1.73
N ARG A 8 10.60 -19.16 2.60
CA ARG A 8 10.48 -18.42 3.87
C ARG A 8 10.30 -16.91 3.67
N ALA A 9 10.87 -16.32 2.62
CA ALA A 9 10.69 -14.90 2.32
C ALA A 9 9.26 -14.61 1.84
N TRP A 10 8.75 -15.43 0.92
CA TRP A 10 7.38 -15.32 0.42
C TRP A 10 6.34 -15.62 1.50
N ALA A 11 6.56 -16.63 2.34
CA ALA A 11 5.68 -16.92 3.47
C ALA A 11 5.61 -15.74 4.47
N ARG A 12 6.73 -15.07 4.75
CA ARG A 12 6.76 -13.86 5.58
C ARG A 12 6.05 -12.69 4.91
N ALA A 13 6.17 -12.52 3.60
CA ALA A 13 5.48 -11.48 2.85
C ALA A 13 3.96 -11.66 2.93
N LEU A 14 3.49 -12.89 2.65
CA LEU A 14 2.08 -13.26 2.73
C LEU A 14 1.53 -13.08 4.14
N ALA A 15 2.27 -13.52 5.16
CA ALA A 15 1.90 -13.29 6.56
C ALA A 15 1.84 -11.79 6.90
N GLY A 16 2.77 -10.99 6.37
CA GLY A 16 2.77 -9.53 6.51
C GLY A 16 1.55 -8.88 5.86
N CYS A 17 1.25 -9.23 4.61
CA CYS A 17 0.06 -8.76 3.89
C CYS A 17 -1.23 -9.15 4.63
N ALA A 18 -1.34 -10.41 5.06
CA ALA A 18 -2.49 -10.89 5.82
C ALA A 18 -2.64 -10.17 7.16
N ALA A 19 -1.55 -9.90 7.86
CA ALA A 19 -1.56 -9.14 9.11
C ALA A 19 -2.03 -7.70 8.88
N VAL A 20 -1.51 -7.03 7.84
CA VAL A 20 -1.91 -5.66 7.47
C VAL A 20 -3.39 -5.59 7.12
N VAL A 21 -3.89 -6.53 6.32
CA VAL A 21 -5.32 -6.63 5.99
C VAL A 21 -6.14 -6.95 7.24
N GLY A 22 -5.66 -7.84 8.11
CA GLY A 22 -6.32 -8.13 9.38
C GLY A 22 -6.46 -6.90 10.28
N VAL A 23 -5.41 -6.08 10.37
CA VAL A 23 -5.43 -4.81 11.12
C VAL A 23 -6.48 -3.86 10.56
N TYR A 24 -6.65 -3.78 9.25
CA TYR A 24 -7.70 -2.94 8.64
C TYR A 24 -9.11 -3.27 9.15
N TRP A 25 -9.40 -4.56 9.34
CA TRP A 25 -10.68 -5.02 9.86
C TRP A 25 -10.84 -4.72 11.36
N ILE A 26 -9.75 -4.84 12.13
CA ILE A 26 -9.74 -4.62 13.58
C ILE A 26 -9.82 -3.14 13.95
N VAL A 27 -9.20 -2.25 13.16
CA VAL A 27 -9.23 -0.81 13.43
C VAL A 27 -10.69 -0.35 13.42
N PRO A 28 -11.22 0.25 14.50
CA PRO A 28 -12.61 0.69 14.52
C PRO A 28 -12.76 2.01 13.75
N LEU A 29 -12.95 1.91 12.43
CA LEU A 29 -13.33 3.05 11.60
C LEU A 29 -14.83 3.33 11.82
N HIS A 30 -15.18 3.91 12.96
CA HIS A 30 -16.56 4.32 13.24
C HIS A 30 -16.96 5.47 12.32
N VAL A 31 -17.90 5.19 11.41
CA VAL A 31 -18.72 6.18 10.72
C VAL A 31 -19.98 6.39 11.56
N GLY A 32 -19.97 7.40 12.42
CA GLY A 32 -21.10 7.72 13.31
C GLY A 32 -21.16 9.20 13.68
N GLU A 33 -22.10 9.89 13.03
CA GLU A 33 -22.84 11.13 13.35
C GLU A 33 -22.16 12.32 14.07
N LEU A 34 -21.67 13.27 13.25
CA LEU A 34 -22.08 14.68 13.16
C LEU A 34 -22.72 15.35 14.41
N ARG A 35 -21.91 16.01 15.25
CA ARG A 35 -22.28 17.27 15.96
C ARG A 35 -21.06 17.90 16.66
N GLY A 36 -20.37 18.81 15.96
CA GLY A 36 -19.41 19.75 16.55
C GLY A 36 -17.95 19.62 16.12
N GLY A 37 -17.35 20.72 15.62
CA GLY A 37 -15.93 21.11 15.76
C GLY A 37 -14.77 20.24 15.24
N HIS A 38 -14.97 19.00 14.78
CA HIS A 38 -13.86 18.02 14.66
C HIS A 38 -13.26 17.80 13.25
N GLY A 39 -13.11 18.87 12.45
CA GLY A 39 -12.30 18.81 11.22
C GLY A 39 -10.85 18.39 11.50
N LEU A 40 -10.30 18.88 12.62
CA LEU A 40 -8.94 18.57 13.10
C LEU A 40 -8.77 17.10 13.53
N ALA A 41 -9.79 16.45 14.09
CA ALA A 41 -9.69 15.05 14.49
C ALA A 41 -9.63 14.10 13.28
N ARG A 42 -10.31 14.47 12.18
CA ARG A 42 -10.25 13.73 10.91
C ARG A 42 -8.89 13.89 10.22
N VAL A 43 -8.31 15.09 10.31
CA VAL A 43 -6.94 15.38 9.84
C VAL A 43 -5.91 14.67 10.72
N ALA A 44 -6.07 14.73 12.04
CA ALA A 44 -5.19 14.07 13.01
C ALA A 44 -5.22 12.54 12.87
N GLY A 45 -6.40 11.92 12.76
CA GLY A 45 -6.52 10.47 12.55
C GLY A 45 -5.83 10.01 11.26
N THR A 46 -5.85 10.84 10.21
CA THR A 46 -5.09 10.58 8.99
C THR A 46 -3.60 10.82 9.10
N LEU A 47 -3.19 11.89 9.78
CA LEU A 47 -1.77 12.17 10.01
C LEU A 47 -1.15 11.10 10.92
N VAL A 48 -1.93 10.56 11.87
CA VAL A 48 -1.56 9.43 12.72
C VAL A 48 -1.52 8.14 11.91
N GLY A 49 -2.50 7.87 11.03
CA GLY A 49 -2.44 6.70 10.13
C GLY A 49 -1.28 6.76 9.13
N LEU A 50 -1.01 7.94 8.58
CA LEU A 50 0.13 8.21 7.70
C LEU A 50 1.44 8.07 8.46
N GLY A 51 1.55 8.68 9.65
CA GLY A 51 2.73 8.60 10.51
C GLY A 51 3.00 7.19 11.02
N LEU A 52 1.96 6.43 11.38
CA LEU A 52 2.06 5.04 11.79
C LEU A 52 2.51 4.15 10.63
N LEU A 53 2.02 4.38 9.41
CA LEU A 53 2.49 3.67 8.23
C LEU A 53 3.92 4.06 7.87
N THR A 54 4.27 5.35 7.84
CA THR A 54 5.65 5.80 7.60
C THR A 54 6.59 5.19 8.64
N TYR A 55 6.15 5.10 9.90
CA TYR A 55 6.89 4.43 10.97
C TYR A 55 7.04 2.93 10.72
N LEU A 56 5.96 2.21 10.39
CA LEU A 56 6.00 0.76 10.12
C LEU A 56 6.84 0.43 8.88
N VAL A 57 6.71 1.22 7.80
CA VAL A 57 7.52 1.13 6.58
C VAL A 57 8.98 1.47 6.87
N ALA A 58 9.29 2.46 7.70
CA ALA A 58 10.67 2.78 8.09
C ALA A 58 11.28 1.70 9.00
N VAL A 59 10.48 1.07 9.86
CA VAL A 59 10.94 -0.02 10.75
C VAL A 59 11.14 -1.32 9.96
N GLN A 60 10.26 -1.64 9.01
CA GLN A 60 10.43 -2.78 8.11
C GLN A 60 11.50 -2.54 7.05
N GLY A 61 11.62 -1.31 6.54
CA GLY A 61 12.68 -0.84 5.64
C GLY A 61 14.07 -0.94 6.28
N ARG A 62 14.22 -0.58 7.56
CA ARG A 62 15.48 -0.76 8.31
C ARG A 62 15.87 -2.24 8.48
N ARG A 63 14.89 -3.15 8.58
CA ARG A 63 15.14 -4.60 8.60
C ARG A 63 15.40 -5.16 7.19
N ALA A 64 14.79 -4.56 6.17
CA ALA A 64 14.94 -4.87 4.75
C ALA A 64 16.28 -4.46 4.15
N LEU A 65 16.84 -3.34 4.58
CA LEU A 65 18.13 -2.84 4.11
C LEU A 65 19.30 -3.76 4.49
N ARG A 66 19.09 -4.74 5.37
CA ARG A 66 20.04 -5.84 5.66
C ARG A 66 19.94 -7.03 4.68
N ALA A 67 18.93 -7.08 3.82
CA ALA A 67 18.69 -8.19 2.89
C ALA A 67 19.55 -8.06 1.62
N ARG A 68 20.36 -9.09 1.33
CA ARG A 68 21.27 -9.16 0.16
C ARG A 68 20.67 -9.87 -1.07
N ARG A 69 19.41 -10.33 -1.03
CA ARG A 69 18.78 -11.12 -2.11
C ARG A 69 17.54 -10.43 -2.72
N ILE A 70 17.33 -10.64 -4.02
CA ILE A 70 16.25 -9.99 -4.78
C ILE A 70 14.84 -10.39 -4.32
N GLY A 71 14.64 -11.67 -3.98
CA GLY A 71 13.36 -12.18 -3.49
C GLY A 71 12.92 -11.56 -2.16
N GLU A 72 13.87 -11.19 -1.30
CA GLU A 72 13.57 -10.50 -0.03
C GLU A 72 13.12 -9.06 -0.29
N ARG A 73 13.75 -8.37 -1.24
CA ARG A 73 13.35 -7.00 -1.64
C ARG A 73 11.95 -6.97 -2.26
N LEU A 74 11.63 -7.93 -3.12
CA LEU A 74 10.29 -8.06 -3.72
C LEU A 74 9.22 -8.39 -2.65
N ALA A 75 9.52 -9.32 -1.75
CA ALA A 75 8.66 -9.65 -0.61
C ALA A 75 8.34 -8.41 0.25
N LEU A 76 9.34 -7.59 0.53
CA LEU A 76 9.19 -6.37 1.31
C LEU A 76 8.39 -5.30 0.58
N LEU A 77 8.66 -5.12 -0.72
CA LEU A 77 7.89 -4.21 -1.56
C LEU A 77 6.41 -4.62 -1.59
N ALA A 78 6.08 -5.91 -1.73
CA ALA A 78 4.71 -6.40 -1.70
C ALA A 78 4.00 -6.08 -0.37
N THR A 79 4.68 -6.25 0.76
CA THR A 79 4.12 -5.90 2.08
C THR A 79 3.89 -4.39 2.23
N VAL A 80 4.84 -3.56 1.80
CA VAL A 80 4.72 -2.10 1.84
C VAL A 80 3.57 -1.61 0.96
N VAL A 81 3.48 -2.12 -0.27
CA VAL A 81 2.40 -1.81 -1.21
C VAL A 81 1.04 -2.18 -0.63
N THR A 82 0.94 -3.38 -0.02
CA THR A 82 -0.29 -3.81 0.65
C THR A 82 -0.68 -2.88 1.81
N ALA A 83 0.29 -2.45 2.61
CA ALA A 83 0.06 -1.53 3.72
C ALA A 83 -0.39 -0.15 3.26
N VAL A 84 0.19 0.37 2.18
CA VAL A 84 -0.23 1.63 1.58
C VAL A 84 -1.62 1.52 0.98
N ALA A 85 -1.94 0.44 0.27
CA ALA A 85 -3.28 0.20 -0.27
C ALA A 85 -4.35 0.17 0.83
N VAL A 86 -4.07 -0.48 1.96
CA VAL A 86 -4.95 -0.49 3.13
C VAL A 86 -5.14 0.90 3.75
N LEU A 87 -4.11 1.75 3.75
CA LEU A 87 -4.30 3.14 4.17
C LEU A 87 -5.25 3.88 3.23
N PHE A 88 -5.06 3.78 1.92
CA PHE A 88 -5.92 4.44 0.96
C PHE A 88 -7.36 3.95 1.08
N ALA A 89 -7.57 2.63 1.21
CA ALA A 89 -8.88 2.04 1.51
C ALA A 89 -9.51 2.66 2.76
N SER A 90 -8.74 2.83 3.83
CA SER A 90 -9.22 3.49 5.05
C SER A 90 -9.65 4.94 4.79
N ARG A 91 -8.88 5.68 3.99
CA ARG A 91 -9.23 7.07 3.62
C ARG A 91 -10.49 7.13 2.77
N TYR A 92 -10.62 6.27 1.78
CA TYR A 92 -11.82 6.18 0.94
C TYR A 92 -13.06 5.88 1.77
N TYR A 93 -12.97 4.95 2.72
CA TYR A 93 -14.10 4.65 3.62
C TYR A 93 -14.49 5.87 4.48
N THR A 94 -13.52 6.61 5.03
CA THR A 94 -13.84 7.84 5.80
C THR A 94 -14.40 8.99 4.95
N LEU A 95 -14.23 8.91 3.63
CA LEU A 95 -14.72 9.84 2.63
C LEU A 95 -15.89 9.25 1.83
N ALA A 96 -16.54 8.18 2.29
CA ALA A 96 -17.59 7.47 1.53
C ALA A 96 -18.67 8.41 0.97
N GLY A 97 -19.04 9.48 1.70
CA GLY A 97 -19.98 10.50 1.22
C GLY A 97 -19.50 11.37 0.03
N GLN A 98 -18.25 11.22 -0.40
CA GLN A 98 -17.66 11.84 -1.61
C GLN A 98 -17.36 10.82 -2.71
N PHE A 99 -17.89 9.60 -2.58
CA PHE A 99 -17.79 8.55 -3.58
C PHE A 99 -19.20 8.09 -3.99
N HIS A 100 -19.32 7.70 -5.25
CA HIS A 100 -20.42 6.86 -5.69
C HIS A 100 -19.96 5.40 -5.63
N GLY A 101 -20.71 4.52 -4.97
CA GLY A 101 -20.43 3.08 -4.89
C GLY A 101 -19.65 2.60 -3.65
N ILE A 102 -19.28 3.47 -2.71
CA ILE A 102 -18.69 3.04 -1.43
C ILE A 102 -19.75 3.05 -0.33
N SER A 103 -20.17 1.86 0.10
CA SER A 103 -21.09 1.66 1.24
C SER A 103 -20.44 0.87 2.37
N THR A 104 -19.52 -0.04 2.03
CA THR A 104 -18.84 -0.91 2.97
C THR A 104 -17.33 -0.66 2.99
N ARG A 105 -16.68 -1.18 4.02
CA ARG A 105 -15.22 -1.18 4.15
C ARG A 105 -14.56 -2.03 3.06
N LEU A 106 -15.29 -3.03 2.56
CA LEU A 106 -14.86 -3.89 1.47
C LEU A 106 -14.88 -3.14 0.14
N ASP A 107 -15.90 -2.33 -0.13
CA ASP A 107 -15.98 -1.51 -1.36
C ASP A 107 -14.79 -0.55 -1.45
N ALA A 108 -14.44 0.08 -0.34
CA ALA A 108 -13.28 0.97 -0.26
C ALA A 108 -11.93 0.24 -0.46
N PHE A 109 -11.81 -0.99 0.07
CA PHE A 109 -10.64 -1.83 -0.14
C PHE A 109 -10.54 -2.31 -1.59
N TYR A 110 -11.66 -2.77 -2.15
CA TYR A 110 -11.78 -3.16 -3.56
C TYR A 110 -11.37 -2.01 -4.48
N PHE A 111 -11.88 -0.80 -4.26
CA PHE A 111 -11.51 0.37 -5.06
C PHE A 111 -10.01 0.69 -4.95
N ALA A 112 -9.43 0.61 -3.75
CA ALA A 112 -7.99 0.83 -3.56
C ALA A 112 -7.15 -0.21 -4.33
N VAL A 113 -7.55 -1.49 -4.29
CA VAL A 113 -6.88 -2.57 -5.05
C VAL A 113 -7.07 -2.40 -6.56
N ALA A 114 -8.28 -2.08 -7.02
CA ALA A 114 -8.57 -1.85 -8.43
C ALA A 114 -7.79 -0.66 -9.00
N THR A 115 -7.57 0.38 -8.19
CA THR A 115 -6.74 1.54 -8.54
C THR A 115 -5.25 1.16 -8.57
N LEU A 116 -4.74 0.49 -7.53
CA LEU A 116 -3.35 0.03 -7.44
C LEU A 116 -2.96 -0.90 -8.59
N THR A 117 -3.85 -1.81 -8.95
CA THR A 117 -3.66 -2.74 -10.07
C THR A 117 -3.94 -2.11 -11.42
N THR A 118 -4.34 -0.83 -11.45
CA THR A 118 -4.71 -0.06 -12.64
C THR A 118 -5.86 -0.69 -13.45
N VAL A 119 -6.67 -1.57 -12.83
CA VAL A 119 -7.82 -2.22 -13.48
C VAL A 119 -8.97 -1.22 -13.64
N GLY A 120 -9.29 -0.47 -12.58
CA GLY A 120 -10.23 0.66 -12.63
C GLY A 120 -11.58 0.33 -13.28
N TYR A 121 -12.32 -0.64 -12.75
CA TYR A 121 -13.60 -1.11 -13.31
C TYR A 121 -14.65 0.00 -13.55
N GLY A 122 -14.56 1.12 -12.81
CA GLY A 122 -15.41 2.30 -13.01
C GLY A 122 -16.79 2.22 -12.33
N ASP A 123 -17.03 1.17 -11.55
CA ASP A 123 -18.21 1.00 -10.71
C ASP A 123 -18.20 1.91 -9.47
N ILE A 124 -17.00 2.21 -8.95
CA ILE A 124 -16.76 3.17 -7.87
C ILE A 124 -16.04 4.39 -8.39
N VAL A 125 -16.59 5.58 -8.15
CA VAL A 125 -16.03 6.85 -8.67
C VAL A 125 -15.97 7.96 -7.62
N PRO A 126 -14.86 8.72 -7.54
CA PRO A 126 -14.73 9.88 -6.66
C PRO A 126 -15.51 11.09 -7.22
N THR A 127 -16.50 11.57 -6.48
CA THR A 127 -17.33 12.72 -6.87
C THR A 127 -16.91 14.01 -6.18
N GLY A 128 -16.36 13.94 -4.96
CA GLY A 128 -15.91 15.11 -4.19
C GLY A 128 -14.44 15.49 -4.40
N GLN A 129 -14.11 16.75 -4.09
CA GLN A 129 -12.75 17.29 -4.27
C GLN A 129 -11.71 16.60 -3.38
N ALA A 130 -12.04 16.28 -2.13
CA ALA A 130 -11.12 15.59 -1.23
C ALA A 130 -10.90 14.13 -1.66
N ALA A 131 -11.97 13.44 -2.09
CA ALA A 131 -11.88 12.10 -2.68
C ALA A 131 -10.95 12.09 -3.90
N ARG A 132 -11.14 13.02 -4.85
CA ARG A 132 -10.29 13.15 -6.04
C ARG A 132 -8.82 13.39 -5.69
N ALA A 133 -8.54 14.30 -4.75
CA ALA A 133 -7.18 14.57 -4.31
C ALA A 133 -6.48 13.31 -3.74
N VAL A 134 -7.18 12.55 -2.90
CA VAL A 134 -6.63 11.30 -2.33
C VAL A 134 -6.38 10.26 -3.43
N VAL A 135 -7.30 10.11 -4.38
CA VAL A 135 -7.14 9.20 -5.53
C VAL A 135 -5.94 9.60 -6.38
N THR A 136 -5.75 10.89 -6.67
CA THR A 136 -4.59 11.38 -7.42
C THR A 136 -3.27 11.09 -6.70
N VAL A 137 -3.23 11.25 -5.38
CA VAL A 137 -2.05 10.89 -4.58
C VAL A 137 -1.78 9.38 -4.64
N GLN A 138 -2.82 8.53 -4.61
CA GLN A 138 -2.65 7.10 -4.80
C GLN A 138 -2.08 6.79 -6.19
N MET A 139 -2.63 7.37 -7.25
CA MET A 139 -2.13 7.15 -8.61
C MET A 139 -0.65 7.52 -8.76
N ALA A 140 -0.22 8.63 -8.17
CA ALA A 140 1.19 9.03 -8.16
C ALA A 140 2.08 8.02 -7.40
N PHE A 141 1.61 7.49 -6.27
CA PHE A 141 2.28 6.44 -5.53
C PHE A 141 2.39 5.15 -6.35
N ASP A 142 1.33 4.74 -7.02
CA ASP A 142 1.29 3.52 -7.84
C ASP A 142 2.33 3.56 -8.97
N LEU A 143 2.52 4.74 -9.59
CA LEU A 143 3.59 4.95 -10.58
C LEU A 143 5.00 4.72 -9.99
N ILE A 144 5.25 5.19 -8.76
CA ILE A 144 6.54 4.99 -8.07
C ILE A 144 6.75 3.50 -7.78
N VAL A 145 5.69 2.79 -7.38
CA VAL A 145 5.73 1.35 -7.14
C VAL A 145 6.07 0.60 -8.42
N ILE A 146 5.37 0.89 -9.53
CA ILE A 146 5.62 0.27 -10.84
C ILE A 146 7.07 0.52 -11.27
N ALA A 147 7.56 1.76 -11.18
CA ALA A 147 8.93 2.10 -11.53
C ALA A 147 9.97 1.36 -10.66
N SER A 148 9.68 1.20 -9.36
CA SER A 148 10.54 0.48 -8.41
C SER A 148 10.63 -1.01 -8.77
N VAL A 149 9.47 -1.64 -9.06
CA VAL A 149 9.41 -3.05 -9.50
C VAL A 149 10.16 -3.23 -10.81
N LEU A 150 9.95 -2.35 -11.79
CA LEU A 150 10.63 -2.41 -13.08
C LEU A 150 12.15 -2.29 -12.91
N THR A 151 12.62 -1.34 -12.10
CA THR A 151 14.05 -1.15 -11.81
C THR A 151 14.66 -2.39 -11.16
N LEU A 152 13.95 -3.00 -10.21
CA LEU A 152 14.37 -4.25 -9.57
C LEU A 152 14.53 -5.38 -10.59
N VAL A 153 13.52 -5.59 -11.44
CA VAL A 153 13.53 -6.66 -12.46
C VAL A 153 14.64 -6.43 -13.50
N LEU A 154 14.79 -5.20 -13.99
CA LEU A 154 15.84 -4.84 -14.96
C LEU A 154 17.24 -4.96 -14.34
N SER A 155 17.40 -4.62 -13.06
CA SER A 155 18.70 -4.76 -12.37
C SER A 155 19.14 -6.22 -12.21
N SER A 156 18.20 -7.17 -12.11
CA SER A 156 18.53 -8.60 -12.16
C SER A 156 18.82 -9.12 -13.56
N ALA A 157 18.30 -8.46 -14.59
CA ALA A 157 18.38 -8.94 -15.96
C ALA A 157 19.67 -8.51 -16.70
N ARG A 158 20.49 -7.62 -16.13
CA ARG A 158 21.82 -7.28 -16.68
C ARG A 158 22.86 -8.26 -16.11
N PRO A 159 23.34 -9.26 -16.87
CA PRO A 159 24.52 -10.02 -16.49
C PRO A 159 25.72 -9.06 -16.48
N GLY A 160 26.65 -9.28 -15.55
CA GLY A 160 27.87 -8.51 -15.45
C GLY A 160 28.63 -8.53 -16.77
N ASP A 161 29.17 -7.37 -17.15
CA ASP A 161 30.09 -7.23 -18.27
C ASP A 161 31.40 -7.91 -17.86
N ASP A 162 31.52 -9.21 -18.16
CA ASP A 162 32.76 -9.98 -17.98
C ASP A 162 33.78 -9.48 -19.02
N THR A 163 34.40 -8.33 -18.73
CA THR A 163 35.61 -7.91 -19.44
C THR A 163 36.72 -8.88 -19.09
N PRO A 164 37.25 -9.67 -20.04
CA PRO A 164 38.41 -10.50 -19.78
C PRO A 164 39.57 -9.54 -19.56
N THR A 165 40.05 -9.44 -18.33
CA THR A 165 41.34 -8.82 -18.05
C THR A 165 42.40 -9.78 -18.57
N SER A 166 42.94 -9.43 -19.74
CA SER A 166 44.11 -10.03 -20.38
C SER A 166 45.36 -9.89 -19.53
#